data_AF-V4W6F6-F1
#
_entry.id   AF-V4W6F6-F1
#
_cell.length_a   1.000
_cell.length_b   1.000
_cell.length_c   1.000
_cell.angle_alpha   90.00
_cell.angle_beta   90.00
_cell.angle_gamma   90.00
#
_symmetry.space_group_name_H-M   'P 1'
#
loop_
_entity.id
_entity.type
_entity.pdbx_description
1 polymer ?
#
loop_
_entity_poly.entity_id
_entity_poly.type
_entity_poly.pdbx_seq_one_letter_code
_entity_poly.pdbx_strand_id
1 'polypeptide(L)'
;MANYNVALILKNPLNDSEFLLVKQTPPPKFNDEEYDSYVDSDLWDLPAIQLNHIQGEKSEPTISIQGSEKINLGKFDIESALNQIVEQLGFGVRDGGEWKLWKCVEEPEFGPGLTIHTVYIMGKLLDGNQILQEGCKWMSTQSCINCLAEVKPSTDRVGPLVVIGLLNDLVQWRKWKVPPTLSYQEYPPGVILVPMQSRTAKPFLTTNLIVFAPDSVSDDCGNHRFVAQGEALIVDPGCRSEFHEELLKVVASLPRKLIVFVTHHHRDHVDGLSIIQKCNPDAILLAHENTMCRIGKGYDC
;
A
#
# COMPACT_ATOMS: atom_id res chain seq x y z
N MET A 1 14.98 16.18 1.15
CA MET A 1 15.02 15.53 2.48
C MET A 1 14.02 14.39 2.44
N ALA A 2 14.23 13.32 3.20
CA ALA A 2 13.33 12.17 3.23
C ALA A 2 12.94 11.89 4.68
N ASN A 3 11.71 11.43 4.89
CA ASN A 3 11.24 10.97 6.19
C ASN A 3 11.52 9.47 6.30
N TYR A 4 11.99 9.04 7.46
CA TYR A 4 12.26 7.64 7.74
C TYR A 4 11.38 7.21 8.92
N ASN A 5 10.74 6.06 8.79
CA ASN A 5 9.97 5.41 9.83
C ASN A 5 10.58 4.04 10.11
N VAL A 6 10.37 3.53 11.31
CA VAL A 6 10.59 2.13 11.64
C VAL A 6 9.27 1.49 11.99
N ALA A 7 8.97 0.33 11.39
CA ALA A 7 7.82 -0.49 11.69
C ALA A 7 8.30 -1.83 12.25
N LEU A 8 7.71 -2.29 13.34
CA LEU A 8 8.12 -3.52 14.02
C LEU A 8 7.17 -4.67 13.72
N ILE A 9 7.73 -5.78 13.20
CA ILE A 9 7.06 -7.05 13.01
C ILE A 9 7.47 -7.96 14.18
N LEU A 10 6.67 -7.94 15.24
CA LEU A 10 6.94 -8.75 16.42
C LEU A 10 6.24 -10.10 16.29
N LYS A 11 7.00 -11.20 16.26
CA LYS A 11 6.49 -12.57 16.14
C LYS A 11 6.00 -13.11 17.48
N ASN A 12 4.88 -13.84 17.45
CA ASN A 12 4.37 -14.52 18.64
C ASN A 12 5.32 -15.68 19.01
N PRO A 13 5.88 -15.70 20.23
CA PRO A 13 6.79 -16.76 20.69
C PRO A 13 6.14 -18.14 20.79
N LEU A 14 4.83 -18.21 21.00
CA LEU A 14 4.06 -19.45 21.09
C LEU A 14 3.51 -19.93 19.73
N ASN A 15 3.45 -19.03 18.74
CA ASN A 15 2.90 -19.33 17.42
C ASN A 15 3.59 -18.51 16.32
N ASP A 16 4.57 -19.09 15.65
CA ASP A 16 5.36 -18.39 14.61
C ASP A 16 4.55 -17.88 13.40
N SER A 17 3.30 -18.36 13.24
CA SER A 17 2.37 -17.91 12.20
C SER A 17 1.70 -16.57 12.51
N GLU A 18 1.82 -16.09 13.74
CA GLU A 18 1.22 -14.84 14.22
C GLU A 18 2.25 -13.74 14.43
N PHE A 19 1.77 -12.52 14.33
CA PHE A 19 2.52 -11.30 14.62
C PHE A 19 1.61 -10.29 15.31
N LEU A 20 2.22 -9.37 16.05
CA LEU A 20 1.51 -8.39 16.85
C LEU A 20 1.07 -7.21 15.99
N LEU A 21 -0.21 -6.85 16.08
CA LEU A 21 -0.76 -5.62 15.55
C LEU A 21 -1.27 -4.74 16.69
N VAL A 22 -1.23 -3.43 16.45
CA VAL A 22 -1.77 -2.41 17.35
C VAL A 22 -2.94 -1.69 16.70
N LYS A 23 -3.94 -1.41 17.52
CA LYS A 23 -5.11 -0.61 17.15
C LYS A 23 -4.65 0.82 16.88
N GLN A 24 -4.92 1.30 15.67
CA GLN A 24 -4.58 2.65 15.25
C GLN A 24 -5.58 3.66 15.83
N THR A 25 -5.07 4.83 16.18
CA THR A 25 -5.92 5.94 16.62
C THR A 25 -6.82 6.37 15.46
N PRO A 26 -8.15 6.44 15.65
CA PRO A 26 -9.05 6.91 14.61
C PRO A 26 -8.75 8.37 14.26
N PRO A 27 -9.03 8.81 13.03
CA PRO A 27 -8.89 10.21 12.66
C PRO A 27 -9.73 11.10 13.59
N PRO A 28 -9.31 12.36 13.82
CA PRO A 28 -10.10 13.31 14.60
C PRO A 28 -11.51 13.47 14.03
N LYS A 29 -12.48 13.63 14.93
CA LYS A 29 -13.87 13.90 14.55
C LYS A 29 -13.99 15.23 13.79
N PHE A 30 -14.92 15.26 12.84
CA PHE A 30 -15.27 16.46 12.09
C PHE A 30 -16.12 17.43 12.92
N ASN A 31 -16.64 16.97 14.07
CA ASN A 31 -17.64 17.68 14.88
C ASN A 31 -18.92 17.96 14.10
N ASP A 32 -19.26 17.00 13.23
CA ASP A 32 -20.47 16.99 12.43
C ASP A 32 -21.11 15.62 12.62
N GLU A 33 -22.37 15.61 13.06
CA GLU A 33 -23.05 14.38 13.47
C GLU A 33 -23.18 13.37 12.34
N GLU A 34 -23.41 13.85 11.11
CA GLU A 34 -23.52 12.99 9.94
C GLU A 34 -22.15 12.35 9.65
N TYR A 35 -21.09 13.16 9.55
CA TYR A 35 -19.76 12.65 9.23
C TYR A 35 -19.18 11.75 10.33
N ASP A 36 -19.39 12.11 11.59
CA ASP A 36 -18.86 11.36 12.74
C ASP A 36 -19.59 10.03 12.95
N SER A 37 -20.75 9.83 12.31
CA SER A 37 -21.49 8.56 12.33
C SER A 37 -20.89 7.47 11.43
N TYR A 38 -20.02 7.83 10.48
CA TYR A 38 -19.44 6.88 9.52
C TYR A 38 -18.21 6.10 10.02
N VAL A 39 -17.77 6.30 11.27
CA VAL A 39 -16.64 5.54 11.84
C VAL A 39 -17.09 4.11 12.12
N ASP A 40 -16.77 3.20 11.19
CA ASP A 40 -17.35 1.85 11.16
C ASP A 40 -16.50 0.80 11.90
N SER A 41 -15.17 0.87 11.80
CA SER A 41 -14.30 -0.25 12.22
C SER A 41 -12.97 0.18 12.83
N ASP A 42 -12.47 -0.66 13.74
CA ASP A 42 -11.10 -0.57 14.25
C ASP A 42 -10.09 -0.92 13.15
N LEU A 43 -9.05 -0.10 13.01
CA LEU A 43 -7.93 -0.35 12.11
C LEU A 43 -6.75 -0.92 12.91
N TRP A 44 -6.24 -2.06 12.48
CA TRP A 44 -5.10 -2.74 13.09
C TRP A 44 -3.92 -2.71 12.12
N ASP A 45 -2.76 -2.28 12.59
CA ASP A 45 -1.55 -2.23 11.77
C ASP A 45 -0.29 -2.49 12.59
N LEU A 46 0.87 -2.61 11.93
CA LEU A 46 2.16 -2.74 12.61
C LEU A 46 2.44 -1.51 13.47
N PRO A 47 2.96 -1.67 14.69
CA PRO A 47 3.44 -0.54 15.46
C PRO A 47 4.63 0.11 14.73
N ALA A 48 4.58 1.44 14.61
CA ALA A 48 5.58 2.20 13.89
C ALA A 48 5.82 3.57 14.50
N ILE A 49 7.03 4.09 14.33
CA ILE A 49 7.43 5.43 14.78
C ILE A 49 8.39 6.07 13.78
N GLN A 50 8.40 7.40 13.74
CA GLN A 50 9.37 8.15 12.95
C GLN A 50 10.79 8.00 13.51
N LEU A 51 11.75 7.71 12.64
CA LEU A 51 13.17 7.64 12.97
C LEU A 51 13.78 9.03 13.05
N ASN A 52 14.46 9.29 14.15
CA ASN A 52 15.24 10.50 14.35
C ASN A 52 16.69 10.27 13.90
N HIS A 53 17.30 11.33 13.38
CA HIS A 53 18.73 11.35 13.10
C HIS A 53 19.53 11.40 14.40
N ILE A 54 20.64 10.65 14.45
CA ILE A 54 21.59 10.73 15.58
C ILE A 54 22.22 12.12 15.56
N GLN A 55 22.09 12.85 16.66
CA GLN A 55 22.80 14.11 16.91
C GLN A 55 23.91 13.85 17.94
N GLY A 56 25.19 13.86 17.51
CA GLY A 56 26.34 13.72 18.41
C GLY A 56 27.17 12.44 18.23
N GLU A 57 28.02 12.13 19.21
CA GLU A 57 28.88 10.94 19.21
C GLU A 57 28.06 9.66 19.41
N LYS A 58 28.40 8.63 18.63
CA LYS A 58 27.73 7.32 18.68
C LYS A 58 28.10 6.61 19.98
N SER A 59 27.11 6.37 20.84
CA SER A 59 27.17 5.26 21.77
C SER A 59 27.19 3.94 20.99
N GLU A 60 27.93 2.94 21.47
CA GLU A 60 27.89 1.60 20.89
C GLU A 60 26.46 1.06 20.97
N PRO A 61 25.88 0.56 19.87
CA PRO A 61 24.52 0.04 19.88
C PRO A 61 24.45 -1.20 20.76
N THR A 62 23.50 -1.22 21.70
CA THR A 62 23.25 -2.40 22.56
C THR A 62 22.51 -3.49 21.76
N ILE A 63 21.77 -3.08 20.74
CA ILE A 63 20.97 -3.97 19.89
C ILE A 63 21.73 -4.28 18.59
N SER A 64 22.01 -5.56 18.36
CA SER A 64 22.51 -6.03 17.07
C SER A 64 21.35 -6.31 16.11
N ILE A 65 21.31 -5.59 14.99
CA ILE A 65 20.35 -5.84 13.90
C ILE A 65 21.07 -6.58 12.78
N GLN A 66 20.63 -7.79 12.48
CA GLN A 66 21.17 -8.57 11.36
C GLN A 66 20.53 -8.13 10.03
N GLY A 67 21.33 -7.85 9.01
CA GLY A 67 20.86 -7.62 7.65
C GLY A 67 21.66 -6.54 6.90
N SER A 68 21.61 -6.57 5.58
CA SER A 68 22.29 -5.60 4.71
C SER A 68 21.32 -5.07 3.66
N GLU A 69 20.99 -3.80 3.73
CA GLU A 69 20.30 -3.07 2.67
C GLU A 69 21.04 -1.78 2.32
N LYS A 70 20.59 -1.09 1.27
CA LYS A 70 21.15 0.18 0.78
C LYS A 70 21.13 1.31 1.81
N ILE A 71 20.40 1.17 2.91
CA ILE A 71 20.27 2.19 3.94
C ILE A 71 21.36 2.04 4.99
N ASN A 72 22.11 3.12 5.19
CA ASN A 72 23.03 3.24 6.31
C ASN A 72 22.24 3.52 7.60
N LEU A 73 21.77 2.45 8.23
CA LEU A 73 21.05 2.45 9.51
C LEU A 73 21.81 3.17 10.62
N GLY A 74 23.15 3.20 10.55
CA GLY A 74 24.00 3.88 11.53
C GLY A 74 23.90 5.40 11.54
N LYS A 75 22.98 6.02 10.80
CA LYS A 75 22.64 7.45 10.85
C LYS A 75 21.39 7.74 11.70
N PHE A 76 20.67 6.70 12.12
CA PHE A 76 19.39 6.80 12.83
C PHE A 76 19.48 6.18 14.21
N ASP A 77 18.75 6.74 15.16
CA ASP A 77 18.62 6.20 16.51
C ASP A 77 17.55 5.10 16.54
N ILE A 78 17.89 3.93 15.99
CA ILE A 78 16.97 2.79 15.87
C ILE A 78 16.72 2.15 17.23
N GLU A 79 17.71 2.13 18.11
CA GLU A 79 17.58 1.56 19.46
C GLU A 79 16.53 2.32 20.27
N SER A 80 16.59 3.66 20.30
CA SER A 80 15.57 4.47 20.96
C SER A 80 14.18 4.27 20.34
N ALA A 81 14.10 4.16 19.02
CA ALA A 81 12.83 3.95 18.33
C ALA A 81 12.21 2.58 18.63
N LEU A 82 13.02 1.51 18.64
CA LEU A 82 12.58 0.16 19.03
C LEU A 82 12.17 0.13 20.50
N ASN A 83 12.94 0.78 21.38
CA ASN A 83 12.60 0.85 22.81
C ASN A 83 11.25 1.53 23.02
N GLN A 84 11.00 2.64 22.35
CA GLN A 84 9.71 3.33 22.40
C GLN A 84 8.56 2.46 21.90
N ILE A 85 8.75 1.74 20.78
CA ILE A 85 7.71 0.82 20.27
C ILE A 85 7.44 -0.29 21.29
N VAL A 86 8.48 -0.96 21.80
CA VAL A 86 8.35 -2.09 22.73
C VAL A 86 7.70 -1.64 24.04
N GLU A 87 8.05 -0.44 24.54
CA GLU A 87 7.44 0.15 25.73
C GLU A 87 5.97 0.51 25.52
N GLN A 88 5.59 1.02 24.34
CA GLN A 88 4.18 1.26 23.96
C GLN A 88 3.35 -0.01 23.90
N LEU A 89 3.97 -1.17 23.65
CA LEU A 89 3.31 -2.47 23.67
C LEU A 89 3.20 -3.06 25.09
N GLY A 90 3.79 -2.41 26.08
CA GLY A 90 3.82 -2.87 27.47
C GLY A 90 4.93 -3.86 27.80
N PHE A 91 5.92 -4.00 26.91
CA PHE A 91 7.02 -4.93 27.08
C PHE A 91 8.30 -4.20 27.53
N GLY A 92 9.18 -4.91 28.21
CA GLY A 92 10.53 -4.43 28.47
C GLY A 92 11.44 -4.66 27.26
N VAL A 93 12.39 -3.75 27.02
CA VAL A 93 13.40 -3.88 25.94
C VAL A 93 14.16 -5.23 26.00
N ARG A 94 14.35 -5.75 27.22
CA ARG A 94 15.04 -7.04 27.46
C ARG A 94 14.18 -8.27 27.15
N ASP A 95 12.90 -8.08 26.88
CA ASP A 95 11.96 -9.15 26.52
C ASP A 95 12.02 -9.44 25.01
N GLY A 96 12.59 -8.53 24.23
CA GLY A 96 12.88 -8.74 22.82
C GLY A 96 14.15 -9.55 22.61
N GLY A 97 14.04 -10.63 21.85
CA GLY A 97 15.15 -11.51 21.50
C GLY A 97 15.98 -10.99 20.32
N GLU A 98 16.14 -11.80 19.29
CA GLU A 98 16.91 -11.45 18.09
C GLU A 98 16.16 -10.45 17.19
N TRP A 99 16.83 -9.35 16.83
CA TRP A 99 16.30 -8.34 15.90
C TRP A 99 16.96 -8.49 14.53
N LYS A 100 16.14 -8.50 13.49
CA LYS A 100 16.58 -8.66 12.11
C LYS A 100 15.96 -7.59 11.23
N LEU A 101 16.77 -6.95 10.40
CA LEU A 101 16.26 -6.10 9.32
C LEU A 101 15.50 -7.00 8.35
N TRP A 102 14.20 -6.73 8.19
CA TRP A 102 13.35 -7.45 7.26
C TRP A 102 13.50 -6.87 5.86
N LYS A 103 13.15 -5.58 5.71
CA LYS A 103 13.35 -4.82 4.47
C LYS A 103 13.19 -3.32 4.70
N CYS A 104 13.50 -2.52 3.69
CA CYS A 104 13.10 -1.13 3.61
C CYS A 104 12.32 -0.85 2.34
N VAL A 105 11.21 -0.14 2.50
CA VAL A 105 10.35 0.27 1.40
C VAL A 105 10.41 1.78 1.27
N GLU A 106 10.69 2.26 0.07
CA GLU A 106 10.51 3.65 -0.34
C GLU A 106 9.09 3.79 -0.90
N GLU A 107 8.32 4.72 -0.37
CA GLU A 107 6.97 5.01 -0.86
C GLU A 107 7.06 5.77 -2.20
N PRO A 108 6.30 5.36 -3.23
CA PRO A 108 6.23 6.09 -4.49
C PRO A 108 5.74 7.54 -4.31
N GLU A 109 6.08 8.42 -5.27
CA GLU A 109 5.72 9.84 -5.21
C GLU A 109 4.22 10.07 -5.55
N PHE A 110 3.35 9.82 -4.58
CA PHE A 110 1.90 10.05 -4.70
C PHE A 110 1.47 11.50 -4.42
N GLY A 111 2.38 12.36 -3.97
CA GLY A 111 2.07 13.73 -3.60
C GLY A 111 3.29 14.59 -3.33
N PRO A 112 3.09 15.88 -3.02
CA PRO A 112 4.14 16.90 -2.91
C PRO A 112 5.03 16.75 -1.64
N GLY A 113 4.87 15.67 -0.89
CA GLY A 113 5.55 15.44 0.37
C GLY A 113 7.02 15.05 0.20
N LEU A 114 7.73 14.95 1.33
CA LEU A 114 9.05 14.33 1.34
C LEU A 114 8.89 12.82 1.09
N THR A 115 9.83 12.23 0.38
CA THR A 115 9.88 10.77 0.19
C THR A 115 9.87 10.06 1.55
N ILE A 116 8.95 9.11 1.73
CA ILE A 116 8.81 8.34 2.95
C ILE A 116 9.53 7.00 2.75
N HIS A 117 10.40 6.66 3.69
CA HIS A 117 11.05 5.36 3.78
C HIS A 117 10.58 4.67 5.04
N THR A 118 10.16 3.42 4.94
CA THR A 118 9.78 2.62 6.11
C THR A 118 10.72 1.42 6.22
N VAL A 119 11.49 1.41 7.31
CA VAL A 119 12.39 0.32 7.70
C VAL A 119 11.60 -0.70 8.53
N TYR A 120 11.45 -1.90 8.01
CA TYR A 120 10.79 -3.00 8.70
C TYR A 120 11.81 -3.81 9.48
N ILE A 121 11.62 -3.91 10.79
CA ILE A 121 12.43 -4.74 11.66
C ILE A 121 11.56 -5.89 12.15
N MET A 122 12.09 -7.11 12.06
CA MET A 122 11.47 -8.30 12.61
C MET A 122 12.12 -8.64 13.94
N GLY A 123 11.29 -8.94 14.94
CA GLY A 123 11.73 -9.40 16.25
C GLY A 123 10.90 -10.57 16.74
N LYS A 124 11.40 -11.28 17.73
CA LYS A 124 10.67 -12.34 18.45
C LYS A 124 10.80 -12.09 19.95
N LEU A 125 9.69 -12.15 20.68
CA LEU A 125 9.73 -12.07 22.15
C LEU A 125 10.38 -13.33 22.73
N LEU A 126 11.08 -13.20 23.85
CA LEU A 126 11.73 -14.31 24.54
C LEU A 126 10.76 -15.10 25.44
N ASP A 127 9.76 -14.43 26.01
CA ASP A 127 8.74 -15.03 26.87
C ASP A 127 7.36 -14.94 26.22
N GLY A 128 6.63 -16.06 26.20
CA GLY A 128 5.31 -16.17 25.57
C GLY A 128 4.12 -16.00 26.50
N ASN A 129 4.33 -15.82 27.80
CA ASN A 129 3.24 -15.70 28.77
C ASN A 129 2.88 -14.25 29.14
N GLN A 130 3.25 -13.28 28.30
CA GLN A 130 2.94 -11.88 28.57
C GLN A 130 1.49 -11.56 28.19
N ILE A 131 0.74 -11.00 29.14
CA ILE A 131 -0.63 -10.52 28.91
C ILE A 131 -0.55 -9.33 27.97
N LEU A 132 -1.19 -9.42 26.79
CA LEU A 132 -1.26 -8.31 25.86
C LEU A 132 -2.00 -7.12 26.47
N GLN A 133 -1.49 -5.92 26.24
CA GLN A 133 -2.19 -4.69 26.60
C GLN A 133 -3.45 -4.50 25.75
N GLU A 134 -4.40 -3.72 26.30
CA GLU A 134 -5.58 -3.28 25.56
C GLU A 134 -5.16 -2.51 24.30
N GLY A 135 -5.74 -2.85 23.15
CA GLY A 135 -5.34 -2.29 21.86
C GLY A 135 -4.19 -3.01 21.16
N CYS A 136 -3.70 -4.14 21.69
CA CYS A 136 -2.79 -5.06 21.00
C CYS A 136 -3.48 -6.38 20.66
N LYS A 137 -3.13 -6.99 19.52
CA LYS A 137 -3.73 -8.27 19.08
C LYS A 137 -2.76 -9.10 18.25
N TRP A 138 -2.71 -10.40 18.52
CA TRP A 138 -2.02 -11.36 17.65
C TRP A 138 -2.89 -11.67 16.42
N MET A 139 -2.33 -11.50 15.23
CA MET A 139 -2.99 -11.87 13.99
C MET A 139 -2.07 -12.72 13.12
N SER A 140 -2.65 -13.71 12.44
CA SER A 140 -1.97 -14.50 11.43
C SER A 140 -2.09 -13.83 10.05
N THR A 141 -1.19 -14.22 9.14
CA THR A 141 -1.26 -13.82 7.73
C THR A 141 -2.64 -14.08 7.14
N GLN A 142 -3.20 -15.28 7.36
CA GLN A 142 -4.52 -15.65 6.82
C GLN A 142 -5.66 -14.79 7.41
N SER A 143 -5.59 -14.44 8.70
CA SER A 143 -6.60 -13.58 9.31
C SER A 143 -6.57 -12.18 8.69
N CYS A 144 -5.36 -11.64 8.44
CA CYS A 144 -5.22 -10.35 7.78
C CYS A 144 -5.75 -10.38 6.34
N ILE A 145 -5.49 -11.48 5.61
CA ILE A 145 -6.03 -11.71 4.26
C ILE A 145 -7.56 -11.67 4.28
N ASN A 146 -8.18 -12.39 5.22
CA ASN A 146 -9.64 -12.46 5.31
C ASN A 146 -10.22 -11.07 5.60
N CYS A 147 -9.58 -10.26 6.45
CA CYS A 147 -10.00 -8.87 6.70
C CYS A 147 -9.93 -7.96 5.45
N LEU A 148 -9.00 -8.24 4.53
CA LEU A 148 -8.87 -7.51 3.26
C LEU A 148 -9.89 -7.97 2.22
N ALA A 149 -10.24 -9.26 2.21
CA ALA A 149 -11.17 -9.84 1.23
C ALA A 149 -12.64 -9.66 1.64
N GLU A 150 -12.98 -9.82 2.92
CA GLU A 150 -14.35 -9.79 3.42
C GLU A 150 -14.65 -8.48 4.16
N VAL A 151 -15.00 -7.44 3.41
CA VAL A 151 -15.34 -6.13 3.97
C VAL A 151 -16.79 -6.12 4.48
N LYS A 152 -16.99 -6.36 5.77
CA LYS A 152 -18.30 -6.23 6.45
C LYS A 152 -18.32 -5.01 7.37
N PRO A 153 -19.49 -4.41 7.67
CA PRO A 153 -19.59 -3.38 8.68
C PRO A 153 -19.14 -3.88 10.05
N SER A 154 -18.49 -3.01 10.83
CA SER A 154 -18.04 -3.26 12.20
C SER A 154 -17.01 -4.39 12.38
N THR A 155 -16.42 -4.89 11.30
CA THR A 155 -15.31 -5.86 11.37
C THR A 155 -13.96 -5.16 11.34
N ASP A 156 -12.98 -5.71 12.05
CA ASP A 156 -11.58 -5.27 12.03
C ASP A 156 -11.06 -5.00 10.60
N ARG A 157 -10.33 -3.90 10.44
CA ARG A 157 -9.61 -3.53 9.23
C ARG A 157 -8.11 -3.69 9.44
N VAL A 158 -7.39 -3.82 8.33
CA VAL A 158 -5.95 -4.05 8.30
C VAL A 158 -5.27 -2.90 7.58
N GLY A 159 -4.29 -2.29 8.23
CA GLY A 159 -3.57 -1.12 7.72
C GLY A 159 -2.53 -1.44 6.64
N PRO A 160 -1.96 -0.40 6.02
CA PRO A 160 -1.01 -0.55 4.94
C PRO A 160 0.36 -1.10 5.36
N LEU A 161 0.84 -0.88 6.59
CA LEU A 161 2.20 -1.30 6.97
C LEU A 161 2.31 -2.83 7.01
N VAL A 162 1.31 -3.54 7.51
CA VAL A 162 1.30 -5.01 7.48
C VAL A 162 1.15 -5.53 6.05
N VAL A 163 0.34 -4.89 5.20
CA VAL A 163 0.20 -5.31 3.79
C VAL A 163 1.51 -5.14 3.03
N ILE A 164 2.05 -3.92 3.04
CA ILE A 164 3.27 -3.55 2.32
C ILE A 164 4.48 -4.25 2.92
N GLY A 165 4.57 -4.30 4.24
CA GLY A 165 5.70 -4.84 4.98
C GLY A 165 5.79 -6.36 4.98
N LEU A 166 4.64 -7.06 4.94
CA LEU A 166 4.60 -8.50 5.18
C LEU A 166 3.75 -9.26 4.15
N LEU A 167 2.48 -8.91 3.98
CA LEU A 167 1.54 -9.75 3.20
C LEU A 167 1.90 -9.84 1.71
N ASN A 168 2.37 -8.74 1.12
CA ASN A 168 2.77 -8.71 -0.30
C ASN A 168 3.96 -9.63 -0.61
N ASP A 169 4.82 -9.92 0.38
CA ASP A 169 5.97 -10.82 0.19
C ASP A 169 5.62 -12.28 0.49
N LEU A 170 4.70 -12.52 1.44
CA LEU A 170 4.35 -13.87 1.90
C LEU A 170 3.35 -14.57 0.99
N VAL A 171 2.53 -13.81 0.27
CA VAL A 171 1.44 -14.36 -0.54
C VAL A 171 1.70 -14.01 -2.00
N GLN A 172 1.75 -15.04 -2.84
CA GLN A 172 1.78 -14.82 -4.28
C GLN A 172 0.39 -14.49 -4.77
N TRP A 173 0.09 -13.20 -4.83
CA TRP A 173 -1.16 -12.67 -5.39
C TRP A 173 -1.16 -12.53 -6.91
N ARG A 174 -0.01 -12.74 -7.55
CA ARG A 174 0.25 -12.23 -8.91
C ARG A 174 0.83 -13.26 -9.88
N LYS A 175 0.37 -13.16 -11.12
CA LYS A 175 1.05 -13.46 -12.38
C LYS A 175 1.47 -12.20 -13.12
N TRP A 176 0.80 -11.05 -12.90
CA TRP A 176 1.19 -9.82 -13.59
C TRP A 176 2.60 -9.39 -13.15
N LYS A 177 3.53 -9.44 -14.10
CA LYS A 177 4.91 -9.01 -13.91
C LYS A 177 4.98 -7.51 -14.17
N VAL A 178 4.77 -6.74 -13.10
CA VAL A 178 4.91 -5.28 -13.12
C VAL A 178 6.27 -4.93 -13.73
N PRO A 179 6.35 -3.98 -14.68
CA PRO A 179 7.62 -3.57 -15.27
C PRO A 179 8.65 -3.20 -14.19
N PRO A 180 9.89 -3.75 -14.22
CA PRO A 180 10.86 -3.58 -13.13
C PRO A 180 11.30 -2.14 -12.86
N THR A 181 11.10 -1.27 -13.86
CA THR A 181 11.47 0.16 -13.79
C THR A 181 10.37 1.03 -13.20
N LEU A 182 9.18 0.48 -12.97
CA LEU A 182 8.03 1.23 -12.50
C LEU A 182 8.10 1.39 -10.99
N SER A 183 7.96 2.63 -10.51
CA SER A 183 7.69 2.85 -9.09
C SER A 183 6.20 2.58 -8.84
N TYR A 184 5.88 1.72 -7.88
CA TYR A 184 4.49 1.34 -7.60
C TYR A 184 4.32 0.90 -6.16
N GLN A 185 3.06 0.94 -5.71
CA GLN A 185 2.63 0.36 -4.44
C GLN A 185 1.48 -0.61 -4.71
N GLU A 186 1.49 -1.76 -4.07
CA GLU A 186 0.36 -2.68 -4.08
C GLU A 186 -0.38 -2.59 -2.75
N TYR A 187 -1.60 -2.04 -2.78
CA TYR A 187 -2.47 -1.95 -1.60
C TYR A 187 -3.93 -1.68 -2.01
N PRO A 188 -4.89 -2.54 -1.61
CA PRO A 188 -4.70 -3.87 -1.03
C PRO A 188 -4.07 -4.85 -2.04
N PRO A 189 -3.77 -6.10 -1.66
CA PRO A 189 -3.24 -7.09 -2.59
C PRO A 189 -4.09 -7.25 -3.86
N GLY A 190 -3.44 -7.33 -5.02
CA GLY A 190 -4.09 -7.35 -6.33
C GLY A 190 -4.47 -5.97 -6.89
N VAL A 191 -4.28 -4.89 -6.11
CA VAL A 191 -4.53 -3.50 -6.53
C VAL A 191 -3.23 -2.74 -6.55
N ILE A 192 -2.80 -2.32 -7.73
CA ILE A 192 -1.52 -1.65 -7.94
C ILE A 192 -1.75 -0.18 -8.24
N LEU A 193 -1.03 0.66 -7.52
CA LEU A 193 -1.04 2.11 -7.59
C LEU A 193 0.29 2.56 -8.19
N VAL A 194 0.21 3.28 -9.31
CA VAL A 194 1.37 3.79 -10.04
C VAL A 194 1.25 5.31 -10.10
N PRO A 195 2.14 6.08 -9.47
CA PRO A 195 2.15 7.52 -9.64
C PRO A 195 2.69 7.87 -11.04
N MET A 196 1.78 8.29 -11.92
CA MET A 196 2.10 8.71 -13.28
C MET A 196 2.24 10.22 -13.31
N GLN A 197 3.36 10.74 -13.81
CA GLN A 197 3.48 12.19 -13.99
C GLN A 197 2.46 12.71 -14.99
N SER A 198 1.61 13.63 -14.53
CA SER A 198 0.40 14.04 -15.23
C SER A 198 0.24 15.57 -15.19
N ARG A 199 -0.90 16.09 -15.66
CA ARG A 199 -1.20 17.54 -15.67
C ARG A 199 -2.02 17.95 -14.44
N THR A 200 -1.58 17.53 -13.26
CA THR A 200 -2.24 17.89 -11.99
C THR A 200 -2.06 19.37 -11.65
N ALA A 201 -2.92 19.85 -10.74
CA ALA A 201 -2.76 21.16 -10.14
C ALA A 201 -1.56 21.16 -9.17
N LYS A 202 -0.80 22.25 -9.15
CA LYS A 202 0.25 22.44 -8.14
C LYS A 202 -0.36 22.35 -6.73
N PRO A 203 0.35 21.77 -5.76
CA PRO A 203 1.74 21.31 -5.82
C PRO A 203 1.95 19.87 -6.33
N PHE A 204 0.90 19.18 -6.77
CA PHE A 204 0.98 17.81 -7.24
C PHE A 204 1.65 17.72 -8.61
N LEU A 205 2.35 16.61 -8.85
CA LEU A 205 3.05 16.30 -10.10
C LEU A 205 2.60 14.99 -10.75
N THR A 206 1.87 14.16 -10.00
CA THR A 206 1.48 12.80 -10.38
C THR A 206 -0.02 12.57 -10.17
N THR A 207 -0.61 11.72 -11.02
CA THR A 207 -1.91 11.07 -10.86
C THR A 207 -1.68 9.62 -10.49
N ASN A 208 -2.58 9.03 -9.70
CA ASN A 208 -2.53 7.61 -9.41
C ASN A 208 -3.22 6.82 -10.52
N LEU A 209 -2.43 6.17 -11.38
CA LEU A 209 -2.92 5.10 -12.24
C LEU A 209 -3.18 3.87 -11.37
N ILE A 210 -4.42 3.39 -11.35
CA ILE A 210 -4.80 2.19 -10.59
C ILE A 210 -4.91 1.02 -11.56
N VAL A 211 -4.34 -0.13 -11.20
CA VAL A 211 -4.32 -1.33 -12.03
C VAL A 211 -4.84 -2.52 -11.23
N PHE A 212 -5.84 -3.20 -11.77
CA PHE A 212 -6.36 -4.48 -11.31
C PHE A 212 -6.08 -5.54 -12.37
N ALA A 213 -5.33 -6.57 -12.03
CA ALA A 213 -4.93 -7.63 -12.96
C ALA A 213 -4.92 -9.00 -12.25
N PRO A 214 -6.11 -9.60 -11.98
CA PRO A 214 -6.23 -10.83 -11.23
C PRO A 214 -5.70 -12.08 -11.98
N ASP A 215 -5.27 -13.09 -11.22
CA ASP A 215 -4.59 -14.30 -11.72
C ASP A 215 -5.48 -15.31 -12.46
N SER A 216 -6.77 -15.26 -12.17
CA SER A 216 -7.81 -16.10 -12.76
C SER A 216 -9.13 -15.35 -12.64
N VAL A 217 -9.72 -15.01 -13.78
CA VAL A 217 -11.14 -14.65 -13.82
C VAL A 217 -11.89 -15.96 -13.70
N SER A 218 -12.56 -16.22 -12.59
CA SER A 218 -13.49 -17.35 -12.56
C SER A 218 -14.60 -17.06 -13.55
N ASP A 219 -14.78 -17.90 -14.56
CA ASP A 219 -15.96 -17.86 -15.44
C ASP A 219 -17.26 -18.14 -14.67
N ASP A 220 -17.16 -18.50 -13.39
CA ASP A 220 -18.27 -18.68 -12.45
C ASP A 220 -18.87 -17.35 -11.99
N CYS A 221 -19.00 -16.41 -12.93
CA CYS A 221 -19.79 -15.23 -12.71
C CYS A 221 -21.25 -15.65 -12.93
N GLY A 222 -21.94 -15.92 -11.82
CA GLY A 222 -23.39 -16.15 -11.83
C GLY A 222 -24.11 -15.09 -12.67
N ASN A 223 -25.31 -15.44 -13.15
CA ASN A 223 -26.12 -14.74 -14.15
C ASN A 223 -26.42 -13.27 -13.80
N HIS A 224 -25.42 -12.40 -13.87
CA HIS A 224 -25.46 -10.99 -13.56
C HIS A 224 -25.26 -10.21 -14.86
N ARG A 225 -26.15 -9.25 -15.12
CA ARG A 225 -26.09 -8.41 -16.34
C ARG A 225 -25.02 -7.32 -16.14
N PHE A 226 -23.76 -7.64 -16.38
CA PHE A 226 -22.69 -6.64 -16.37
C PHE A 226 -22.74 -5.76 -17.63
N VAL A 227 -22.41 -4.48 -17.46
CA VAL A 227 -22.31 -3.52 -18.57
C VAL A 227 -21.05 -3.76 -19.41
N ALA A 228 -19.99 -4.29 -18.79
CA ALA A 228 -18.76 -4.69 -19.45
C ALA A 228 -18.04 -5.79 -18.64
N GLN A 229 -17.20 -6.57 -19.33
CA GLN A 229 -16.36 -7.60 -18.73
C GLN A 229 -14.95 -7.52 -19.32
N GLY A 230 -13.94 -7.61 -18.44
CA GLY A 230 -12.53 -7.57 -18.80
C GLY A 230 -11.71 -8.49 -17.91
N GLU A 231 -10.51 -8.82 -18.37
CA GLU A 231 -9.51 -9.60 -17.64
C GLU A 231 -8.56 -8.69 -16.83
N ALA A 232 -8.55 -7.40 -17.13
CA ALA A 232 -7.89 -6.37 -16.33
C ALA A 232 -8.67 -5.05 -16.37
N LEU A 233 -8.45 -4.22 -15.36
CA LEU A 233 -9.00 -2.88 -15.26
C LEU A 233 -7.85 -1.90 -14.98
N ILE A 234 -7.80 -0.81 -15.73
CA ILE A 234 -7.00 0.37 -15.39
C ILE A 234 -7.90 1.56 -15.12
N VAL A 235 -7.54 2.39 -14.16
CA VAL A 235 -8.29 3.59 -13.77
C VAL A 235 -7.43 4.83 -13.96
N ASP A 236 -7.99 5.84 -14.61
CA ASP A 236 -7.41 7.17 -14.80
C ASP A 236 -5.99 7.17 -15.40
N PRO A 237 -5.85 6.74 -16.66
CA PRO A 237 -4.56 6.62 -17.34
C PRO A 237 -3.96 7.96 -17.79
N GLY A 238 -4.24 9.05 -17.07
CA GLY A 238 -3.74 10.37 -17.41
C GLY A 238 -2.24 10.48 -17.12
N CYS A 239 -1.48 10.86 -18.14
CA CYS A 239 -0.05 11.10 -18.02
C CYS A 239 0.39 12.12 -19.07
N ARG A 240 1.55 12.74 -18.87
CA ARG A 240 2.14 13.64 -19.85
C ARG A 240 2.78 12.84 -20.98
N SER A 241 2.97 13.49 -22.13
CA SER A 241 3.60 12.91 -23.33
C SER A 241 4.93 12.21 -23.09
N GLU A 242 5.72 12.75 -22.16
CA GLU A 242 7.04 12.26 -21.77
C GLU A 242 6.97 10.88 -21.09
N PHE A 243 5.80 10.49 -20.57
CA PHE A 243 5.55 9.24 -19.85
C PHE A 243 4.66 8.26 -20.62
N HIS A 244 4.37 8.55 -21.90
CA HIS A 244 3.59 7.65 -22.75
C HIS A 244 4.26 6.28 -22.95
N GLU A 245 5.59 6.22 -23.02
CA GLU A 245 6.33 4.95 -23.11
C GLU A 245 6.20 4.11 -21.84
N GLU A 246 6.09 4.75 -20.68
CA GLU A 246 5.86 4.07 -19.41
C GLU A 246 4.45 3.48 -19.35
N LEU A 247 3.43 4.27 -19.69
CA LEU A 247 2.06 3.80 -19.82
C LEU A 247 1.94 2.65 -20.84
N LEU A 248 2.63 2.75 -21.97
CA LEU A 248 2.65 1.71 -22.99
C LEU A 248 3.20 0.40 -22.44
N LYS A 249 4.30 0.44 -21.65
CA LYS A 249 4.85 -0.76 -20.99
C LYS A 249 3.86 -1.39 -20.01
N VAL A 250 3.12 -0.57 -19.25
CA VAL A 250 2.06 -1.05 -18.36
C VAL A 250 0.99 -1.76 -19.18
N VAL A 251 0.40 -1.10 -20.17
CA VAL A 251 -0.69 -1.68 -20.98
C VAL A 251 -0.25 -2.93 -21.73
N ALA A 252 0.96 -2.94 -22.30
CA ALA A 252 1.51 -4.10 -23.02
C ALA A 252 1.74 -5.33 -22.11
N SER A 253 1.85 -5.12 -20.80
CA SER A 253 2.01 -6.19 -19.82
C SER A 253 0.69 -6.72 -19.26
N LEU A 254 -0.44 -6.10 -19.61
CA LEU A 254 -1.78 -6.50 -19.20
C LEU A 254 -2.45 -7.43 -20.24
N PRO A 255 -3.46 -8.22 -19.84
CA PRO A 255 -4.33 -8.94 -20.76
C PRO A 255 -4.98 -8.02 -21.80
N ARG A 256 -5.25 -8.57 -23.00
CA ARG A 256 -5.86 -7.80 -24.10
C ARG A 256 -7.27 -7.32 -23.78
N LYS A 257 -8.08 -8.14 -23.09
CA LYS A 257 -9.43 -7.76 -22.66
C LYS A 257 -9.32 -6.77 -21.49
N LEU A 258 -9.10 -5.50 -21.83
CA LEU A 258 -8.85 -4.43 -20.88
C LEU A 258 -10.07 -3.54 -20.75
N ILE A 259 -10.48 -3.27 -19.51
CA ILE A 259 -11.38 -2.16 -19.20
C ILE A 259 -10.54 -0.95 -18.80
N VAL A 260 -10.89 0.20 -19.33
CA VAL A 260 -10.33 1.49 -18.95
C VAL A 260 -11.44 2.27 -18.28
N PHE A 261 -11.32 2.53 -16.98
CA PHE A 261 -12.28 3.37 -16.27
C PHE A 261 -11.72 4.77 -16.09
N VAL A 262 -12.53 5.78 -16.39
CA VAL A 262 -12.18 7.19 -16.17
C VAL A 262 -13.16 7.79 -15.19
N THR A 263 -12.64 8.30 -14.08
CA THR A 263 -13.43 8.93 -13.02
C THR A 263 -14.04 10.25 -13.50
N HIS A 264 -13.26 11.08 -14.20
CA HIS A 264 -13.72 12.35 -14.77
C HIS A 264 -12.81 12.88 -15.90
N HIS A 265 -13.31 13.87 -16.63
CA HIS A 265 -12.74 14.38 -17.88
C HIS A 265 -11.46 15.23 -17.79
N HIS A 266 -10.88 15.46 -16.61
CA HIS A 266 -9.69 16.32 -16.52
C HIS A 266 -8.45 15.63 -17.11
N ARG A 267 -7.52 16.44 -17.63
CA ARG A 267 -6.37 15.98 -18.43
C ARG A 267 -5.43 15.05 -17.68
N ASP A 268 -5.29 15.29 -16.38
CA ASP A 268 -4.55 14.44 -15.46
C ASP A 268 -5.15 13.04 -15.29
N HIS A 269 -6.37 12.78 -15.77
CA HIS A 269 -7.01 11.45 -15.79
C HIS A 269 -7.15 10.88 -17.22
N VAL A 270 -7.19 11.71 -18.26
CA VAL A 270 -7.56 11.26 -19.63
C VAL A 270 -6.49 11.39 -20.71
N ASP A 271 -5.41 12.16 -20.48
CA ASP A 271 -4.44 12.45 -21.55
C ASP A 271 -3.78 11.19 -22.15
N GLY A 272 -3.65 10.10 -21.37
CA GLY A 272 -3.10 8.83 -21.85
C GLY A 272 -4.07 7.90 -22.58
N LEU A 273 -5.37 8.26 -22.71
CA LEU A 273 -6.35 7.44 -23.45
C LEU A 273 -5.93 7.18 -24.91
N SER A 274 -5.30 8.17 -25.53
CA SER A 274 -4.80 8.07 -26.92
C SER A 274 -3.75 6.96 -27.09
N ILE A 275 -2.94 6.72 -26.05
CA ILE A 275 -1.92 5.67 -26.05
C ILE A 275 -2.57 4.31 -25.89
N ILE A 276 -3.56 4.19 -25.00
CA ILE A 276 -4.30 2.95 -24.83
C ILE A 276 -5.02 2.56 -26.12
N GLN A 277 -5.74 3.50 -26.76
CA GLN A 277 -6.41 3.23 -28.04
C GLN A 277 -5.42 2.79 -29.13
N LYS A 278 -4.20 3.34 -29.14
CA LYS A 278 -3.17 2.98 -30.10
C LYS A 278 -2.59 1.57 -29.85
N CYS A 279 -2.36 1.18 -28.61
CA CYS A 279 -1.70 -0.10 -28.29
C CYS A 279 -2.66 -1.24 -27.97
N ASN A 280 -3.89 -0.93 -27.56
CA ASN A 280 -4.97 -1.87 -27.29
C ASN A 280 -6.31 -1.29 -27.80
N PRO A 281 -6.57 -1.32 -29.12
CA PRO A 281 -7.76 -0.74 -29.72
C PRO A 281 -9.07 -1.45 -29.32
N ASP A 282 -8.99 -2.68 -28.79
CA ASP A 282 -10.13 -3.46 -28.33
C ASP A 282 -10.48 -3.18 -26.84
N ALA A 283 -9.75 -2.26 -26.18
CA ALA A 283 -10.03 -1.87 -24.81
C ALA A 283 -11.39 -1.16 -24.69
N ILE A 284 -12.15 -1.48 -23.64
CA ILE A 284 -13.47 -0.90 -23.38
C ILE A 284 -13.30 0.30 -22.46
N LEU A 285 -13.66 1.49 -22.93
CA LEU A 285 -13.72 2.70 -22.12
C LEU A 285 -15.04 2.75 -21.34
N LEU A 286 -14.95 2.82 -20.01
CA LEU A 286 -16.06 3.07 -19.10
C LEU A 286 -15.90 4.45 -18.47
N ALA A 287 -16.91 5.29 -18.64
CA ALA A 287 -17.00 6.58 -17.98
C ALA A 287 -18.47 7.00 -17.88
N HIS A 288 -18.75 7.96 -16.99
CA HIS A 288 -20.06 8.60 -16.93
C HIS A 288 -20.38 9.32 -18.26
N GLU A 289 -21.65 9.38 -18.67
CA GLU A 289 -22.09 10.04 -19.92
C GLU A 289 -21.55 11.47 -20.05
N ASN A 290 -21.65 12.28 -18.99
CA ASN A 290 -21.09 13.64 -18.94
C ASN A 290 -19.58 13.69 -19.15
N THR A 291 -18.83 12.69 -18.66
CA THR A 291 -17.39 12.59 -18.91
C THR A 291 -17.14 12.28 -20.38
N MET A 292 -17.86 11.30 -20.96
CA MET A 292 -17.79 10.96 -22.39
C MET A 292 -18.07 12.16 -23.29
N CYS A 293 -19.12 12.95 -22.98
CA CYS A 293 -19.44 14.16 -23.74
C CYS A 293 -18.32 15.20 -23.71
N ARG A 294 -17.59 15.30 -22.59
CA ARG A 294 -16.54 16.32 -22.39
C ARG A 294 -15.18 15.93 -22.98
N ILE A 295 -14.83 14.65 -22.99
CA ILE A 295 -13.59 14.18 -23.63
C ILE A 295 -13.70 14.21 -25.17
N GLY A 296 -14.91 14.31 -25.71
CA GLY A 296 -15.20 14.54 -27.12
C GLY A 296 -15.25 13.25 -27.96
N LYS A 297 -15.87 13.35 -29.14
CA LYS A 297 -16.13 12.26 -30.11
C LYS A 297 -14.88 11.70 -30.81
N GLY A 298 -13.78 11.52 -30.08
CA GLY A 298 -12.60 10.76 -30.54
C GLY A 298 -12.66 9.27 -30.16
N TYR A 299 -13.66 8.90 -29.35
CA TYR A 299 -13.93 7.55 -28.85
C TYR A 299 -15.45 7.36 -29.00
N ASP A 300 -15.89 6.57 -29.97
CA ASP A 300 -17.28 6.52 -30.43
C ASP A 300 -18.26 6.03 -29.34
N CYS A 301 -19.44 6.66 -29.33
CA CYS A 301 -20.64 6.23 -28.62
C CYS A 301 -21.28 4.99 -29.25
#